data_AF-A0AAV6DIT6-F1
#
_entry.id   AF-A0AAV6DIT6-F1
#
_cell.length_a   1.000
_cell.length_b   1.000
_cell.length_c   1.000
_cell.angle_alpha   90.00
_cell.angle_beta   90.00
_cell.angle_gamma   90.00
#
_symmetry.space_group_name_H-M   'P 1'
#
loop_
_entity.id
_entity.type
_entity.pdbx_description
1 polymer ?
#
loop_
_entity_poly.entity_id
_entity_poly.type
_entity_poly.pdbx_seq_one_letter_code
_entity_poly.pdbx_strand_id
1 'polypeptide(L)'
;MAGEGRAEARRESARATIEVTTWVTKHVGGDGTGSKVFVEPIGRGDTPRSVLRRFTARFPELDSALWGPDHRELGSHIEVLVNDEVLGVSYELDTPLTGGERITLLGQFMGG
;
A
#
# COMPACT_ATOMS: atom_id res chain seq x y z
N MET A 1 37.20 11.21 -22.90
CA MET A 1 36.67 11.27 -21.51
C MET A 1 35.32 10.59 -21.52
N ALA A 2 35.21 9.55 -20.70
CA ALA A 2 34.04 8.69 -20.61
C ALA A 2 33.12 9.17 -19.48
N GLY A 3 31.82 8.93 -19.62
CA GLY A 3 31.02 8.56 -18.45
C GLY A 3 29.89 9.48 -17.99
N GLU A 4 29.22 10.25 -18.84
CA GLU A 4 28.02 11.00 -18.43
C GLU A 4 26.88 10.82 -19.45
N GLY A 5 26.34 9.61 -19.51
CA GLY A 5 25.20 9.34 -20.40
C GLY A 5 24.46 8.03 -20.15
N ARG A 6 24.77 7.31 -19.06
CA ARG A 6 24.13 6.01 -18.75
C ARG A 6 23.35 5.96 -17.43
N ALA A 7 23.41 7.01 -16.60
CA ALA A 7 22.72 7.03 -15.30
C ALA A 7 21.24 7.45 -15.38
N GLU A 8 20.80 8.00 -16.51
CA GLU A 8 19.44 8.53 -16.68
C GLU A 8 18.44 7.52 -17.26
N ALA A 9 18.91 6.45 -17.92
CA ALA A 9 18.09 5.63 -18.80
C ALA A 9 17.42 4.38 -18.17
N ARG A 10 17.45 4.18 -16.85
CA ARG A 10 16.66 3.09 -16.21
C ARG A 10 16.22 3.44 -14.78
N ARG A 11 15.73 4.66 -14.57
CA ARG A 11 14.77 4.93 -13.50
C ARG A 11 13.37 4.65 -14.05
N GLU A 12 13.10 3.41 -14.46
CA GLU A 12 11.70 2.98 -14.33
C GLU A 12 11.44 3.07 -12.83
N SER A 13 10.70 4.11 -12.44
CA SER A 13 10.26 4.25 -11.06
C SER A 13 9.52 2.96 -10.78
N ALA A 14 10.07 2.11 -9.92
CA ALA A 14 9.43 0.86 -9.57
C ALA A 14 8.06 1.24 -8.98
N ARG A 15 7.00 0.50 -9.29
CA ARG A 15 5.63 0.89 -8.89
C ARG A 15 4.98 -0.25 -8.16
N ALA A 16 4.29 0.04 -7.07
CA ALA A 16 3.37 -0.88 -6.46
C ALA A 16 1.94 -0.53 -6.89
N THR A 17 1.11 -1.54 -6.95
CA THR A 17 -0.34 -1.39 -7.13
C THR A 17 -0.98 -1.44 -5.77
N ILE A 18 -1.81 -0.46 -5.43
CA ILE A 18 -2.65 -0.48 -4.22
C ILE A 18 -4.08 -0.75 -4.66
N GLU A 19 -4.61 -1.90 -4.25
CA GLU A 19 -6.00 -2.24 -4.45
C GLU A 19 -6.77 -2.00 -3.15
N VAL A 20 -7.79 -1.15 -3.20
CA VAL A 20 -8.73 -0.94 -2.10
C VAL A 20 -10.03 -1.62 -2.49
N THR A 21 -10.55 -2.51 -1.65
CA THR A 21 -11.75 -3.28 -1.97
C THR A 21 -12.76 -3.28 -0.82
N THR A 22 -13.91 -3.89 -1.05
CA THR A 22 -15.03 -4.00 -0.11
C THR A 22 -15.48 -2.63 0.43
N TRP A 23 -15.88 -2.57 1.70
CA TRP A 23 -16.39 -1.35 2.33
C TRP A 23 -15.32 -0.25 2.43
N VAL A 24 -14.03 -0.61 2.38
CA VAL A 24 -12.89 0.31 2.48
C VAL A 24 -12.88 1.30 1.30
N THR A 25 -13.46 0.91 0.15
CA THR A 25 -13.54 1.80 -1.02
C THR A 25 -14.25 3.12 -0.72
N LYS A 26 -15.16 3.18 0.26
CA LYS A 26 -15.82 4.43 0.70
C LYS A 26 -14.81 5.49 1.12
N HIS A 27 -13.70 5.10 1.73
CA HIS A 27 -12.66 6.01 2.21
C HIS A 27 -11.75 6.56 1.10
N VAL A 28 -11.90 6.06 -0.13
CA VAL A 28 -11.13 6.48 -1.31
C VAL A 28 -12.04 6.92 -2.47
N GLY A 29 -13.25 7.38 -2.13
CA GLY A 29 -14.23 7.89 -3.10
C GLY A 29 -14.90 6.81 -3.95
N GLY A 30 -15.02 5.60 -3.44
CA GLY A 30 -15.91 4.55 -3.94
C GLY A 30 -17.25 4.54 -3.21
N ASP A 31 -18.10 3.56 -3.52
CA ASP A 31 -19.43 3.40 -2.93
C ASP A 31 -19.49 2.31 -1.84
N GLY A 32 -18.38 1.64 -1.56
CA GLY A 32 -18.31 0.50 -0.64
C GLY A 32 -18.42 -0.87 -1.31
N THR A 33 -18.39 -0.91 -2.64
CA THR A 33 -18.44 -2.13 -3.43
C THR A 33 -17.30 -2.18 -4.45
N GLY A 34 -17.02 -3.37 -4.98
CA GLY A 34 -15.96 -3.58 -5.97
C GLY A 34 -14.56 -3.24 -5.44
N SER A 35 -13.67 -2.89 -6.38
CA SER A 35 -12.29 -2.51 -6.09
C SER A 35 -11.93 -1.18 -6.76
N LYS A 36 -11.06 -0.40 -6.11
CA LYS A 36 -10.39 0.78 -6.66
C LYS A 36 -8.89 0.56 -6.64
N VAL A 37 -8.26 0.73 -7.79
CA VAL A 37 -6.85 0.43 -7.99
C VAL A 37 -6.08 1.73 -8.19
N PHE A 38 -4.99 1.86 -7.44
CA PHE A 38 -4.08 2.99 -7.47
C PHE A 38 -2.67 2.51 -7.76
N VAL A 39 -1.83 3.40 -8.26
CA VAL A 39 -0.44 3.10 -8.57
C VAL A 39 0.44 4.04 -7.78
N GLU A 40 1.29 3.47 -6.92
CA GLU A 40 2.24 4.23 -6.12
C GLU A 40 3.67 4.05 -6.63
N PRO A 41 4.47 5.12 -6.72
CA PRO A 41 5.90 4.98 -6.95
C PRO A 41 6.54 4.29 -5.75
N ILE A 42 7.62 3.55 -5.98
CA ILE A 42 8.45 2.87 -4.98
C ILE A 42 9.85 3.46 -5.05
N GLY A 43 10.26 4.08 -3.95
CA GLY A 43 11.63 4.56 -3.73
C GLY A 43 12.56 3.43 -3.30
N ARG A 44 13.87 3.70 -3.30
CA ARG A 44 14.83 2.76 -2.69
C ARG A 44 14.58 2.68 -1.18
N GLY A 45 14.40 1.46 -0.68
CA GLY A 45 14.13 1.22 0.74
C GLY A 45 12.72 1.55 1.17
N ASP A 46 11.80 1.82 0.23
CA ASP A 46 10.37 1.88 0.57
C ASP A 46 9.91 0.51 1.08
N THR A 47 9.01 0.52 2.05
CA THR A 47 8.40 -0.65 2.68
C THR A 47 6.89 -0.54 2.56
N PRO A 48 6.11 -1.61 2.85
CA PRO A 48 4.65 -1.49 2.95
C PRO A 48 4.23 -0.33 3.85
N ARG A 49 4.91 -0.14 4.99
CA ARG A 49 4.64 0.98 5.90
C ARG A 49 4.82 2.34 5.23
N SER A 50 5.97 2.60 4.59
CA SER A 50 6.23 3.92 3.99
C SER A 50 5.27 4.22 2.84
N VAL A 51 4.96 3.20 2.02
CA VAL A 51 4.03 3.30 0.90
C VAL A 51 2.61 3.56 1.38
N LEU A 52 2.13 2.79 2.36
CA LEU A 52 0.78 2.97 2.91
C LEU A 52 0.65 4.32 3.60
N ARG A 53 1.68 4.80 4.32
CA ARG A 53 1.70 6.15 4.91
C ARG A 53 1.52 7.24 3.87
N ARG A 54 2.30 7.18 2.80
CA ARG A 54 2.20 8.13 1.69
C ARG A 54 0.84 8.04 0.99
N PHE A 55 0.34 6.83 0.78
CA PHE A 55 -0.95 6.57 0.13
C PHE A 55 -2.11 7.18 0.93
N THR A 56 -2.18 6.83 2.22
CA THR A 56 -3.27 7.21 3.14
C THR A 56 -3.25 8.68 3.54
N ALA A 57 -2.11 9.37 3.45
CA ALA A 57 -2.04 10.82 3.63
C ALA A 57 -2.96 11.62 2.68
N ARG A 58 -3.38 11.02 1.55
CA ARG A 58 -4.35 11.63 0.61
C ARG A 58 -5.81 11.36 0.99
N PHE A 59 -6.05 10.47 1.95
CA PHE A 59 -7.36 9.95 2.35
C PHE A 59 -7.46 9.87 3.89
N PRO A 60 -7.76 10.98 4.59
CA PRO A 60 -7.72 11.02 6.06
C PRO A 60 -8.60 9.99 6.76
N GLU A 61 -9.76 9.68 6.18
CA GLU A 61 -10.66 8.64 6.68
C GLU A 61 -10.04 7.24 6.57
N LEU A 62 -9.33 6.97 5.47
CA LEU A 62 -8.62 5.70 5.30
C LEU A 62 -7.42 5.61 6.24
N ASP A 63 -6.65 6.70 6.41
CA ASP A 63 -5.53 6.73 7.35
C ASP A 63 -6.00 6.36 8.77
N SER A 64 -7.11 6.96 9.20
CA SER A 64 -7.69 6.70 10.52
C SER A 64 -8.27 5.28 10.66
N ALA A 65 -8.76 4.68 9.57
CA ALA A 65 -9.31 3.32 9.58
C ALA A 65 -8.23 2.23 9.49
N LEU A 66 -7.13 2.51 8.78
CA LEU A 66 -6.06 1.55 8.53
C LEU A 66 -5.08 1.46 9.69
N TRP A 67 -4.73 2.59 10.31
CA TRP A 67 -3.70 2.64 11.34
C TRP A 67 -4.29 2.54 12.75
N GLY A 68 -3.54 1.92 13.65
CA GLY A 68 -3.84 1.94 15.09
C GLY A 68 -3.70 3.36 15.69
N PRO A 69 -4.18 3.56 16.93
CA PRO A 69 -4.23 4.89 17.56
C PRO A 69 -2.89 5.62 17.66
N ASP A 70 -1.78 4.88 17.77
CA ASP A 70 -0.43 5.42 17.85
C ASP A 70 0.23 5.61 16.48
N HIS A 71 -0.46 5.23 15.41
CA HIS A 71 0.04 5.28 14.03
C HIS A 71 1.36 4.51 13.83
N ARG A 72 1.62 3.46 14.62
CA ARG A 72 2.80 2.59 14.42
C ARG A 72 2.46 1.23 13.83
N GLU A 73 1.30 0.72 14.20
CA GLU A 73 0.79 -0.58 13.81
C GLU A 73 -0.50 -0.45 12.99
N LEU A 74 -0.88 -1.53 12.30
CA LEU A 74 -2.15 -1.60 11.58
C LEU A 74 -3.29 -1.81 12.59
N GLY A 75 -4.43 -1.19 12.31
CA GLY A 75 -5.68 -1.46 13.01
C GLY A 75 -6.23 -2.84 12.67
N SER A 76 -7.22 -3.30 13.44
CA SER A 76 -7.79 -4.64 13.34
C SER A 76 -8.89 -4.78 12.28
N HIS A 77 -9.33 -3.69 11.62
CA HIS A 77 -10.51 -3.73 10.75
C HIS A 77 -10.17 -3.86 9.26
N ILE A 78 -8.95 -3.54 8.86
CA ILE A 78 -8.50 -3.63 7.47
C ILE A 78 -7.31 -4.59 7.43
N GLU A 79 -7.48 -5.68 6.70
CA GLU A 79 -6.41 -6.62 6.42
C GLU A 79 -5.56 -6.11 5.25
N VAL A 80 -4.25 -6.17 5.42
CA VAL A 80 -3.28 -5.79 4.40
C VAL A 80 -2.67 -7.06 3.84
N LEU A 81 -2.75 -7.21 2.52
CA LEU A 81 -2.06 -8.27 1.80
C LEU A 81 -0.97 -7.67 0.92
N VAL A 82 0.15 -8.37 0.77
CA VAL A 82 1.21 -8.05 -0.19
C VAL A 82 1.39 -9.27 -1.09
N ASN A 83 1.18 -9.08 -2.39
CA ASN A 83 1.17 -10.16 -3.39
C ASN A 83 0.22 -11.31 -3.03
N ASP A 84 -1.00 -10.94 -2.63
CA ASP A 84 -2.10 -11.86 -2.26
C ASP A 84 -1.83 -12.71 -1.00
N GLU A 85 -0.84 -12.31 -0.20
CA GLU A 85 -0.50 -12.94 1.07
C GLU A 85 -0.69 -11.96 2.24
N VAL A 86 -1.24 -12.44 3.35
CA VAL A 86 -1.45 -11.63 4.56
C VAL A 86 -0.11 -11.11 5.09
N LEU A 87 -0.07 -9.81 5.40
CA LEU A 87 1.08 -9.18 6.04
C LEU A 87 1.32 -9.79 7.42
N GLY A 88 2.56 -10.19 7.71
CA GLY A 88 2.98 -10.97 8.87
C GLY A 88 3.27 -12.45 8.58
N VAL A 89 3.09 -12.91 7.33
CA VAL A 89 3.44 -14.28 6.90
C VAL A 89 4.78 -14.29 6.16
N SER A 90 4.84 -13.77 4.92
CA SER A 90 6.12 -13.60 4.18
C SER A 90 6.59 -12.14 4.07
N TYR A 91 5.69 -11.18 4.25
CA TYR A 91 6.00 -9.75 4.24
C TYR A 91 5.64 -9.12 5.57
N GLU A 92 6.56 -8.36 6.15
CA GLU A 92 6.32 -7.51 7.30
C GLU A 92 6.10 -6.07 6.86
N LEU A 93 5.56 -5.22 7.73
CA LEU A 93 5.38 -3.78 7.49
C LEU A 93 6.68 -3.08 7.04
N ASP A 94 7.81 -3.58 7.51
CA ASP A 94 9.13 -3.01 7.26
C ASP A 94 9.98 -3.85 6.28
N THR A 95 9.39 -4.88 5.64
CA THR A 95 10.07 -5.61 4.57
C THR A 95 10.30 -4.67 3.37
N PRO A 96 11.54 -4.56 2.84
CA PRO A 96 11.81 -3.72 1.67
C PRO A 96 11.03 -4.17 0.43
N LEU A 97 10.44 -3.21 -0.28
CA LEU A 97 9.77 -3.42 -1.56
C LEU A 97 10.74 -3.19 -2.72
N THR A 98 10.51 -3.91 -3.81
CA THR A 98 11.32 -3.86 -5.02
C THR A 98 10.59 -3.20 -6.20
N GLY A 99 9.26 -3.06 -6.09
CA GLY A 99 8.36 -2.61 -7.12
C GLY A 99 7.81 -3.77 -7.96
N GLY A 100 6.56 -3.63 -8.37
CA GLY A 100 5.73 -4.66 -8.99
C GLY A 100 4.76 -5.30 -8.00
N GLU A 101 4.91 -5.03 -6.70
CA GLU A 101 4.05 -5.63 -5.68
C GLU A 101 2.61 -5.12 -5.77
N ARG A 102 1.67 -5.99 -5.40
CA ARG A 102 0.27 -5.66 -5.20
C ARG A 102 -0.02 -5.61 -3.71
N ILE A 103 -0.36 -4.43 -3.20
CA ILE A 103 -0.80 -4.23 -1.83
C ILE A 103 -2.32 -4.13 -1.84
N THR A 104 -3.01 -5.05 -1.18
CA THR A 104 -4.47 -5.07 -1.11
C THR A 104 -4.94 -4.66 0.27
N LEU A 105 -5.85 -3.69 0.34
CA LEU A 105 -6.56 -3.25 1.54
C LEU A 105 -7.95 -3.87 1.53
N LEU A 106 -8.12 -4.91 2.33
CA LEU A 106 -9.34 -5.69 2.42
C LEU A 106 -10.04 -5.39 3.75
N GLY A 107 -11.23 -4.80 3.68
CA GLY A 107 -12.03 -4.62 4.89
C GLY A 107 -12.48 -5.97 5.43
N GLN A 108 -12.14 -6.27 6.68
CA GLN A 108 -12.60 -7.49 7.33
C GLN A 108 -14.09 -7.36 7.64
N PHE A 109 -14.86 -8.36 7.25
CA PHE A 109 -16.23 -8.52 7.71
C PHE A 109 -16.16 -9.37 8.98
N MET A 110 -16.33 -8.75 10.14
CA MET A 110 -16.56 -9.53 11.36
C MET A 110 -17.89 -10.26 11.17
N GLY A 111 -17.82 -11.57 10.92
CA GLY A 111 -18.99 -12.44 10.80
C GLY A 111 -19.83 -12.35 12.07
N GLY A 112 -21.13 -12.13 11.91
CA GLY A 112 -22.12 -12.29 12.97
C GLY A 112 -22.49 -13.76 13.18
#